data_AF-A0A9P0GML2-F1
#
_entry.id   AF-A0A9P0GML2-F1
#
_cell.length_a   1.000
_cell.length_b   1.000
_cell.length_c   1.000
_cell.angle_alpha   90.00
_cell.angle_beta   90.00
_cell.angle_gamma   90.00
#
_symmetry.space_group_name_H-M   'P 1'
#
loop_
_entity.id
_entity.type
_entity.pdbx_description
1 polymer ?
#
loop_
_entity_poly.entity_id
_entity_poly.type
_entity_poly.pdbx_seq_one_letter_code
_entity_poly.pdbx_strand_id
1 'polypeptide(L)'
;MSNHLAFKTEPLNIQEISDLVAAASCGAISLFIGTTRDNFDGKSVANLQYEAYESMGLKAMEKICLDIRRQWSGVENIAIFHRLGQVAVKEASVVIAISSPHRDDALKATDFCINSLKQSVPIWKKEIYSDEDSIWKENKESPLAHYPPKRKKINFDIFEQEVSTNYIPSHLIQIKASNDELNARIQKFMDRKRDEINTSNNTEFFTKHRDQESVCARIDAIVRKRKGAKSHLQVERALNSYHRDQKNSDYMKKYIPPNGIVERLQILESQLSLEKAIPKNIYQRLKNLEDRLMLLESISPEYIQFWDKTSMASKYVKKKVFETADIDILIADAEKKCFKQ
;
A
#
# COMPACT_ATOMS: atom_id res chain seq x y z
N MET A 1 6.98 5.25 -39.16
CA MET A 1 7.00 5.34 -37.69
C MET A 1 6.16 4.21 -37.09
N SER A 2 6.80 3.14 -36.63
CA SER A 2 6.14 1.98 -36.01
C SER A 2 6.61 1.72 -34.57
N ASN A 3 5.73 1.12 -33.77
CA ASN A 3 6.07 0.61 -32.44
C ASN A 3 5.83 -0.91 -32.42
N HIS A 4 6.83 -1.67 -32.00
CA HIS A 4 6.77 -3.13 -31.87
C HIS A 4 6.95 -3.49 -30.40
N LEU A 5 5.84 -3.71 -29.70
CA LEU A 5 5.81 -3.90 -28.25
C LEU A 5 5.27 -5.28 -27.93
N ALA A 6 6.00 -6.08 -27.16
CA ALA A 6 5.52 -7.39 -26.76
C ALA A 6 6.15 -7.90 -25.46
N PHE A 7 5.34 -8.65 -24.72
CA PHE A 7 5.82 -9.62 -23.75
C PHE A 7 5.90 -10.99 -24.41
N LYS A 8 6.99 -11.72 -24.21
CA LYS A 8 7.19 -13.09 -24.74
C LYS A 8 7.58 -14.03 -23.60
N THR A 9 7.23 -15.30 -23.68
CA THR A 9 7.74 -16.33 -22.77
C THR A 9 8.98 -17.03 -23.34
N GLU A 10 9.07 -17.10 -24.66
CA GLU A 10 10.18 -17.69 -25.41
C GLU A 10 11.43 -16.79 -25.43
N PRO A 11 12.62 -17.36 -25.69
CA PRO A 11 13.85 -16.59 -25.89
C PRO A 11 13.70 -15.50 -26.96
N LEU A 12 14.28 -14.33 -26.68
CA LEU A 12 14.20 -13.18 -27.59
C LEU A 12 15.22 -13.33 -28.71
N ASN A 13 14.76 -13.39 -29.97
CA ASN A 13 15.64 -13.34 -31.13
C ASN A 13 16.07 -11.89 -31.41
N ILE A 14 17.35 -11.62 -31.16
CA ILE A 14 17.93 -10.28 -31.27
C ILE A 14 17.90 -9.77 -32.72
N GLN A 15 18.20 -10.65 -33.69
CA GLN A 15 18.26 -10.26 -35.10
C GLN A 15 16.87 -9.88 -35.61
N GLU A 16 15.85 -10.71 -35.33
CA GLU A 16 14.46 -10.41 -35.70
C GLU A 16 14.00 -9.06 -35.14
N ILE A 17 14.32 -8.77 -33.88
CA ILE A 17 13.93 -7.50 -33.24
C ILE A 17 14.67 -6.31 -33.87
N SER A 18 15.94 -6.48 -34.24
CA SER A 18 16.71 -5.46 -34.96
C SER A 18 16.13 -5.20 -36.35
N ASP A 19 15.71 -6.24 -37.05
CA ASP A 19 15.16 -6.13 -38.41
C ASP A 19 13.79 -5.42 -38.42
N LEU A 20 12.98 -5.58 -37.36
CA LEU A 20 11.70 -4.87 -37.21
C LEU A 20 11.84 -3.33 -37.20
N VAL A 21 12.96 -2.81 -36.71
CA VAL A 21 13.19 -1.36 -36.63
C VAL A 21 13.98 -0.81 -37.82
N ALA A 22 14.57 -1.68 -38.63
CA ALA A 22 15.31 -1.28 -39.82
C ALA A 22 14.39 -0.57 -40.83
N ALA A 23 14.86 0.55 -41.38
CA ALA A 23 14.14 1.33 -42.38
C ALA A 23 15.12 2.03 -43.32
N ALA A 24 14.74 2.19 -44.59
CA ALA A 24 15.59 2.83 -45.59
C ALA A 24 15.92 4.31 -45.28
N SER A 25 15.06 4.98 -44.51
CA SER A 25 15.25 6.36 -44.04
C SER A 25 16.16 6.49 -42.81
N CYS A 26 16.53 5.36 -42.17
CA CYS A 26 17.30 5.36 -40.93
C CYS A 26 18.75 4.94 -41.17
N GLY A 27 19.70 5.80 -40.83
CA GLY A 27 21.14 5.52 -40.90
C GLY A 27 21.72 4.88 -39.63
N ALA A 28 20.92 4.78 -38.55
CA ALA A 28 21.37 4.23 -37.29
C ALA A 28 20.29 3.39 -36.59
N ILE A 29 20.72 2.28 -36.00
CA ILE A 29 19.96 1.45 -35.08
C ILE A 29 20.77 1.32 -33.79
N SER A 30 20.15 1.65 -32.66
CA SER A 30 20.73 1.45 -31.33
C SER A 30 19.99 0.33 -30.63
N LEU A 31 20.76 -0.63 -30.10
CA LEU A 31 20.25 -1.86 -29.51
C LEU A 31 20.76 -1.99 -28.07
N PHE A 32 19.83 -2.21 -27.14
CA PHE A 32 20.13 -2.57 -25.76
C PHE A 32 19.64 -3.98 -25.48
N ILE A 33 20.51 -4.81 -24.89
CA ILE A 33 20.21 -6.18 -24.50
C ILE A 33 20.51 -6.30 -22.99
N GLY A 34 19.47 -6.52 -22.20
CA GLY A 34 19.62 -6.83 -20.79
C GLY A 34 19.73 -8.35 -20.61
N THR A 35 20.90 -8.83 -20.18
CA THR A 35 21.14 -10.26 -19.92
C THR A 35 21.20 -10.59 -18.44
N THR A 36 20.79 -11.81 -18.09
CA THR A 36 20.90 -12.33 -16.72
C THR A 36 22.35 -12.61 -16.35
N ARG A 37 22.77 -12.11 -15.18
CA ARG A 37 24.11 -12.36 -14.62
C ARG A 37 24.07 -13.55 -13.64
N ASP A 38 25.21 -14.20 -13.44
CA ASP A 38 25.39 -15.33 -12.53
C ASP A 38 25.53 -14.94 -11.06
N ASN A 39 25.72 -13.65 -10.76
CA ASN A 39 25.96 -13.16 -9.41
C ASN A 39 25.10 -11.94 -9.06
N PHE A 40 24.67 -11.91 -7.80
CA PHE A 40 24.07 -10.74 -7.18
C PHE A 40 24.46 -10.67 -5.70
N ASP A 41 25.11 -9.58 -5.28
CA ASP A 41 25.46 -9.30 -3.88
C ASP A 41 26.21 -10.46 -3.18
N GLY A 42 27.14 -11.08 -3.91
CA GLY A 42 27.95 -12.21 -3.41
C GLY A 42 27.27 -13.58 -3.46
N LYS A 43 26.00 -13.67 -3.88
CA LYS A 43 25.27 -14.94 -4.04
C LYS A 43 25.22 -15.39 -5.51
N SER A 44 25.30 -16.69 -5.74
CA SER A 44 25.16 -17.33 -7.05
C SER A 44 23.69 -17.43 -7.44
N VAL A 45 23.32 -16.83 -8.57
CA VAL A 45 21.96 -16.82 -9.12
C VAL A 45 21.86 -17.91 -10.20
N ALA A 46 20.90 -18.82 -10.05
CA ALA A 46 20.68 -19.91 -11.01
C ALA A 46 19.85 -19.44 -12.22
N ASN A 47 18.77 -18.68 -11.96
CA ASN A 47 17.95 -18.05 -12.98
C ASN A 47 17.14 -16.88 -12.41
N LEU A 48 16.55 -16.09 -13.30
CA LEU A 48 15.60 -15.04 -12.95
C LEU A 48 14.20 -15.44 -13.41
N GLN A 49 13.19 -15.13 -12.61
CA GLN A 49 11.80 -15.28 -13.00
C GLN A 49 11.15 -13.89 -13.10
N TYR A 50 10.50 -13.63 -14.23
CA TYR A 50 9.83 -12.36 -14.51
C TYR A 50 8.32 -12.53 -14.62
N GLU A 51 7.59 -11.64 -13.96
CA GLU A 51 6.13 -11.52 -14.06
C GLU A 51 5.77 -10.09 -14.43
N ALA A 52 4.66 -9.89 -15.14
CA ALA A 52 4.23 -8.56 -15.53
C ALA A 52 2.71 -8.45 -15.54
N TYR A 53 2.21 -7.24 -15.29
CA TYR A 53 0.83 -6.91 -15.59
C TYR A 53 0.73 -6.48 -17.06
N GLU A 54 0.62 -7.45 -17.96
CA GLU A 54 0.84 -7.24 -19.41
C GLU A 54 0.01 -6.11 -20.02
N SER A 55 -1.29 -6.05 -19.75
CA SER A 55 -2.18 -5.04 -20.36
C SER A 55 -1.84 -3.62 -19.92
N MET A 56 -1.40 -3.45 -18.67
CA MET A 56 -0.93 -2.16 -18.16
C MET A 56 0.51 -1.87 -18.63
N GLY A 57 1.34 -2.90 -18.71
CA GLY A 57 2.72 -2.82 -19.18
C GLY A 57 2.81 -2.35 -20.62
N LEU A 58 2.01 -2.90 -21.53
CA LEU A 58 1.96 -2.48 -22.93
C LEU A 58 1.55 -1.00 -23.05
N LYS A 59 0.55 -0.55 -22.29
CA LYS A 59 0.14 0.88 -22.26
C LYS A 59 1.25 1.78 -21.73
N ALA A 60 1.99 1.33 -20.72
CA ALA A 60 3.14 2.07 -20.20
C ALA A 60 4.27 2.15 -21.24
N MET A 61 4.57 1.06 -21.95
CA MET A 61 5.55 1.03 -23.05
C MET A 61 5.14 1.94 -24.22
N GLU A 62 3.86 1.98 -24.58
CA GLU A 62 3.33 2.91 -25.59
C GLU A 62 3.57 4.37 -25.18
N LYS A 63 3.32 4.69 -23.90
CA LYS A 63 3.59 6.02 -23.36
C LYS A 63 5.08 6.40 -23.46
N ILE A 64 5.98 5.47 -23.13
CA ILE A 64 7.43 5.67 -23.30
C ILE A 64 7.76 5.99 -24.76
N CYS A 65 7.19 5.26 -25.72
CA CYS A 65 7.40 5.51 -27.16
C CYS A 65 6.94 6.91 -27.57
N LEU A 66 5.80 7.37 -27.04
CA LEU A 66 5.30 8.72 -27.28
C LEU A 66 6.25 9.79 -26.71
N ASP A 67 6.74 9.58 -25.49
CA ASP A 67 7.66 10.53 -24.84
C ASP A 67 9.03 10.58 -25.53
N ILE A 68 9.53 9.45 -26.04
CA ILE A 68 10.73 9.39 -26.89
C ILE A 68 10.54 10.23 -28.15
N ARG A 69 9.45 10.05 -28.89
CA ARG A 69 9.21 10.79 -30.15
C ARG A 69 8.98 12.28 -29.92
N ARG A 70 8.52 12.68 -28.73
CA ARG A 70 8.41 14.10 -28.34
C ARG A 70 9.78 14.74 -28.12
N GLN A 71 10.74 14.01 -27.57
CA GLN A 71 12.09 14.51 -27.31
C GLN A 71 12.99 14.40 -28.55
N TRP A 72 12.89 13.30 -29.30
CA TRP A 72 13.67 13.00 -30.49
C TRP A 72 12.74 12.71 -31.68
N SER A 73 12.41 13.77 -32.43
CA SER A 73 11.51 13.68 -33.58
C SER A 73 12.09 12.85 -34.74
N GLY A 74 13.41 12.67 -34.79
CA GLY A 74 14.10 11.81 -35.75
C GLY A 74 13.92 10.31 -35.50
N VAL A 75 13.38 9.89 -34.35
CA VAL A 75 13.17 8.46 -34.07
C VAL A 75 12.02 7.91 -34.91
N GLU A 76 12.30 6.90 -35.72
CA GLU A 76 11.33 6.31 -36.62
C GLU A 76 10.66 5.08 -36.04
N ASN A 77 11.42 4.03 -35.74
CA ASN A 77 10.86 2.77 -35.27
C ASN A 77 11.42 2.41 -33.89
N ILE A 78 10.54 1.90 -33.03
CA ILE A 78 10.87 1.52 -31.66
C ILE A 78 10.38 0.10 -31.44
N ALA A 79 11.26 -0.77 -30.96
CA ALA A 79 10.93 -2.11 -30.51
C ALA A 79 11.30 -2.29 -29.04
N ILE A 80 10.35 -2.76 -28.24
CA ILE A 80 10.53 -3.07 -26.82
C ILE A 80 9.95 -4.45 -26.56
N PHE A 81 10.85 -5.40 -26.30
CA PHE A 81 10.48 -6.79 -26.03
C PHE A 81 11.01 -7.18 -24.67
N HIS A 82 10.15 -7.76 -23.84
CA HIS A 82 10.55 -8.28 -22.54
C HIS A 82 10.11 -9.72 -22.39
N ARG A 83 11.02 -10.57 -21.92
CA ARG A 83 10.77 -11.97 -21.64
C ARG A 83 10.14 -12.14 -20.26
N LEU A 84 9.09 -12.94 -20.17
CA LEU A 84 8.40 -13.35 -18.94
C LEU A 84 8.71 -14.82 -18.65
N GLY A 85 8.46 -15.24 -17.40
CA GLY A 85 8.81 -16.57 -16.93
C GLY A 85 10.29 -16.68 -16.59
N GLN A 86 10.84 -17.89 -16.70
CA GLN A 86 12.22 -18.18 -16.34
C GLN A 86 13.20 -17.78 -17.44
N VAL A 87 14.28 -17.10 -17.04
CA VAL A 87 15.36 -16.63 -17.90
C VAL A 87 16.67 -17.10 -17.29
N ALA A 88 17.38 -17.97 -18.00
CA ALA A 88 18.64 -18.51 -17.53
C ALA A 88 19.76 -17.46 -17.56
N VAL A 89 20.84 -17.73 -16.84
CA VAL A 89 22.07 -16.94 -16.88
C VAL A 89 22.57 -16.83 -18.33
N LYS A 90 23.09 -15.64 -18.71
CA LYS A 90 23.49 -15.23 -20.07
C LYS A 90 22.37 -15.05 -21.09
N GLU A 91 21.12 -15.38 -20.78
CA GLU A 91 20.01 -15.12 -21.69
C GLU A 91 19.49 -13.69 -21.59
N ALA A 92 18.92 -13.17 -22.69
CA ALA A 92 18.32 -11.85 -22.76
C ALA A 92 16.93 -11.85 -22.10
N SER A 93 16.76 -11.00 -21.08
CA SER A 93 15.47 -10.73 -20.44
C SER A 93 14.72 -9.58 -21.12
N VAL A 94 15.45 -8.62 -21.70
CA VAL A 94 14.87 -7.45 -22.37
C VAL A 94 15.72 -7.07 -23.56
N VAL A 95 15.06 -6.72 -24.66
CA VAL A 95 15.70 -6.19 -25.86
C VAL A 95 14.95 -4.92 -26.28
N ILE A 96 15.69 -3.84 -26.44
CA ILE A 96 15.18 -2.55 -26.92
C ILE A 96 15.97 -2.19 -28.17
N ALA A 97 15.29 -1.97 -29.29
CA ALA A 97 15.89 -1.50 -30.53
C ALA A 97 15.21 -0.22 -30.98
N ILE A 98 15.99 0.80 -31.34
CA ILE A 98 15.47 2.10 -31.78
C ILE A 98 16.24 2.56 -33.01
N SER A 99 15.51 2.94 -34.06
CA SER A 99 16.09 3.45 -35.30
C SER A 99 15.84 4.94 -35.51
N SER A 100 16.82 5.61 -36.12
CA SER A 100 16.73 7.02 -36.51
C SER A 100 17.67 7.32 -37.69
N PRO A 101 17.50 8.45 -38.41
CA PRO A 101 18.42 8.91 -39.44
C PRO A 101 19.86 9.11 -38.95
N HIS A 102 20.05 9.53 -37.70
CA HIS A 102 21.36 9.88 -37.14
C HIS A 102 21.59 9.21 -35.78
N ARG A 103 22.80 8.66 -35.59
CA ARG A 103 23.17 7.87 -34.39
C ARG A 103 22.88 8.52 -33.04
N ASP A 104 22.94 9.85 -32.94
CA ASP A 104 22.85 10.57 -31.68
C ASP A 104 21.47 10.43 -31.03
N ASP A 105 20.41 10.50 -31.85
CA ASP A 105 19.02 10.32 -31.40
C ASP A 105 18.76 8.87 -31.00
N ALA A 106 19.21 7.90 -31.81
CA ALA A 106 19.05 6.48 -31.48
C ALA A 106 19.70 6.13 -30.14
N LEU A 107 20.94 6.56 -29.89
CA LEU A 107 21.65 6.25 -28.65
C LEU A 107 20.97 6.85 -27.42
N LYS A 108 20.61 8.14 -27.48
CA LYS A 108 19.95 8.84 -26.36
C LYS A 108 18.54 8.29 -26.10
N ALA A 109 17.79 7.99 -27.16
CA ALA A 109 16.48 7.39 -27.04
C ALA A 109 16.53 6.00 -26.40
N THR A 110 17.51 5.16 -26.75
CA THR A 110 17.65 3.81 -26.15
C THR A 110 17.95 3.90 -24.66
N ASP A 111 18.87 4.78 -24.25
CA ASP A 111 19.18 5.02 -22.83
C ASP A 111 17.95 5.52 -22.05
N PHE A 112 17.24 6.51 -22.60
CA PHE A 112 15.99 6.99 -22.00
C PHE A 112 14.94 5.87 -21.88
N CYS A 113 14.83 5.02 -22.91
CA CYS A 113 13.85 3.94 -22.96
C CYS A 113 14.07 2.91 -21.86
N ILE A 114 15.30 2.42 -21.66
CA ILE A 114 15.57 1.41 -20.63
C ILE A 114 15.34 1.95 -19.22
N ASN A 115 15.75 3.19 -18.96
CA ASN A 115 15.54 3.84 -17.67
C ASN A 115 14.05 4.04 -17.39
N SER A 116 13.29 4.52 -18.38
CA SER A 116 11.84 4.71 -18.28
C SER A 116 11.08 3.38 -18.12
N LEU A 117 11.53 2.31 -18.78
CA LEU A 117 10.93 0.99 -18.69
C LEU A 117 11.02 0.47 -17.25
N LYS A 118 12.22 0.49 -16.66
CA LYS A 118 12.42 0.04 -15.27
C LYS A 118 11.68 0.88 -14.24
N GLN A 119 11.50 2.16 -14.55
CA GLN A 119 10.82 3.11 -13.67
C GLN A 119 9.30 2.93 -13.66
N SER A 120 8.68 2.71 -14.81
CA SER A 120 7.23 2.90 -14.99
C SER A 120 6.46 1.67 -15.41
N VAL A 121 7.12 0.64 -15.97
CA VAL A 121 6.43 -0.55 -16.46
C VAL A 121 6.31 -1.57 -15.32
N PRO A 122 5.10 -2.10 -15.03
CA PRO A 122 4.85 -3.06 -13.96
C PRO A 122 5.38 -4.46 -14.32
N ILE A 123 6.70 -4.62 -14.23
CA ILE A 123 7.42 -5.89 -14.39
C ILE A 123 8.16 -6.15 -13.09
N TRP A 124 7.95 -7.33 -12.52
CA TRP A 124 8.58 -7.79 -11.30
C TRP A 124 9.59 -8.89 -11.62
N LYS A 125 10.73 -8.84 -10.92
CA LYS A 125 11.78 -9.85 -11.05
C LYS A 125 11.97 -10.59 -9.73
N LYS A 126 12.10 -11.90 -9.81
CA LYS A 126 12.41 -12.80 -8.72
C LYS A 126 13.75 -13.46 -9.00
N GLU A 127 14.68 -13.35 -8.06
CA GLU A 127 15.98 -14.04 -8.15
C GLU A 127 15.83 -15.42 -7.51
N ILE A 128 16.23 -16.46 -8.23
CA ILE A 128 16.28 -17.84 -7.75
C ILE A 128 17.75 -18.21 -7.58
N TYR A 129 18.16 -18.47 -6.34
CA TYR A 129 19.54 -18.81 -6.00
C TYR A 129 19.75 -20.33 -6.08
N SER A 130 21.02 -20.75 -6.12
CA SER A 130 21.41 -22.16 -6.17
C SER A 130 20.88 -22.99 -4.98
N ASP A 131 20.70 -22.34 -3.84
CA ASP A 131 20.35 -22.97 -2.56
C ASP A 131 18.83 -22.98 -2.29
N GLU A 132 18.00 -22.93 -3.35
CA GLU A 132 16.51 -22.92 -3.34
C GLU A 132 15.83 -21.68 -2.72
N ASP A 133 16.58 -20.79 -2.07
CA ASP A 133 16.06 -19.48 -1.66
C ASP A 133 15.63 -18.65 -2.87
N SER A 134 14.51 -17.94 -2.75
CA SER A 134 14.03 -17.02 -3.79
C SER A 134 13.59 -15.68 -3.22
N ILE A 135 14.05 -14.59 -3.84
CA ILE A 135 13.84 -13.23 -3.34
C ILE A 135 13.27 -12.36 -4.46
N TRP A 136 12.11 -11.75 -4.21
CA TRP A 136 11.55 -10.69 -5.05
C TRP A 136 12.37 -9.41 -4.90
N LYS A 137 12.72 -8.78 -6.02
CA LYS A 137 13.46 -7.52 -6.00
C LYS A 137 12.58 -6.35 -6.42
N GLU A 138 12.79 -5.24 -5.72
CA GLU A 138 12.22 -3.96 -6.06
C GLU A 138 13.10 -3.22 -7.09
N ASN A 139 12.45 -2.49 -8.00
CA ASN A 139 13.15 -1.63 -8.96
C ASN A 139 13.56 -0.33 -8.26
N LYS A 140 14.88 -0.10 -8.15
CA LYS A 140 15.44 1.12 -7.55
C LYS A 140 15.03 2.38 -8.32
N GLU A 141 14.78 2.25 -9.62
CA GLU A 141 14.42 3.37 -10.49
C GLU A 141 12.94 3.80 -10.33
N SER A 142 12.10 3.01 -9.65
CA SER A 142 10.68 3.35 -9.46
C SER A 142 10.50 4.48 -8.43
N PRO A 143 9.77 5.57 -8.76
CA PRO A 143 9.41 6.61 -7.79
C PRO A 143 8.51 6.06 -6.67
N LEU A 144 7.85 4.93 -6.90
CA LEU A 144 7.07 4.22 -5.89
C LEU A 144 7.93 3.42 -4.90
N ALA A 145 9.26 3.34 -5.08
CA ALA A 145 10.15 2.73 -4.07
C ALA A 145 10.13 3.44 -2.70
N HIS A 146 9.45 4.59 -2.65
CA HIS A 146 9.19 5.36 -1.44
C HIS A 146 7.75 5.22 -0.92
N TYR A 147 6.93 4.33 -1.51
CA TYR A 147 5.55 4.11 -1.13
C TYR A 147 5.21 2.62 -0.86
N PRO A 148 4.67 2.27 0.33
CA PRO A 148 4.36 3.17 1.44
C PRO A 148 5.64 3.80 1.99
N PRO A 149 5.57 4.98 2.65
CA PRO A 149 6.74 5.56 3.29
C PRO A 149 7.40 4.45 4.09
N LYS A 150 8.71 4.22 3.89
CA LYS A 150 9.46 3.21 4.64
C LYS A 150 9.00 3.33 6.08
N ARG A 151 8.19 2.37 6.56
CA ARG A 151 7.86 2.31 7.97
C ARG A 151 9.23 2.32 8.61
N LYS A 152 9.56 3.38 9.35
CA LYS A 152 10.70 3.30 10.26
C LYS A 152 10.46 1.97 10.96
N LYS A 153 11.37 1.01 10.79
CA LYS A 153 11.38 -0.14 11.68
C LYS A 153 11.57 0.52 13.03
N ILE A 154 10.47 0.74 13.74
CA ILE A 154 10.53 1.11 15.14
C ILE A 154 11.23 -0.11 15.70
N ASN A 155 12.47 0.07 16.15
CA ASN A 155 13.14 -0.97 16.91
C ASN A 155 12.22 -1.22 18.10
N PHE A 156 11.53 -2.36 18.07
CA PHE A 156 10.66 -2.77 19.16
C PHE A 156 11.48 -3.05 20.43
N ASP A 157 12.82 -3.08 20.34
CA ASP A 157 13.75 -3.07 21.46
C ASP A 157 13.54 -1.87 22.42
N ILE A 158 12.86 -0.80 21.99
CA ILE A 158 12.47 0.31 22.89
C ILE A 158 11.42 -0.15 23.93
N PHE A 159 10.71 -1.26 23.70
CA PHE A 159 9.75 -1.84 24.65
C PHE A 159 10.37 -2.80 25.68
N GLU A 160 11.69 -3.00 25.69
CA GLU A 160 12.39 -3.61 26.84
C GLU A 160 12.52 -2.65 28.03
N GLN A 161 11.72 -1.59 28.07
CA GLN A 161 11.61 -0.80 29.28
C GLN A 161 10.71 -1.56 30.27
N GLU A 162 11.32 -2.22 31.26
CA GLU A 162 10.60 -2.70 32.43
C GLU A 162 9.90 -1.52 33.11
N VAL A 163 8.61 -1.33 32.83
CA VAL A 163 7.79 -0.32 33.50
C VAL A 163 7.53 -0.80 34.93
N SER A 164 8.47 -0.49 35.81
CA SER A 164 8.36 -0.65 37.27
C SER A 164 7.44 0.44 37.84
N THR A 165 6.13 0.32 37.62
CA THR A 165 5.13 1.11 38.37
C THR A 165 4.62 0.30 39.56
N ASN A 166 4.75 0.87 40.75
CA ASN A 166 4.22 0.31 42.00
C ASN A 166 2.70 0.52 42.13
N TYR A 167 2.14 1.42 41.32
CA TYR A 167 0.75 1.80 41.31
C TYR A 167 0.20 1.69 39.89
N ILE A 168 -0.83 0.88 39.73
CA ILE A 168 -1.59 0.73 38.50
C ILE A 168 -2.98 1.33 38.77
N PRO A 169 -3.51 2.18 37.87
CA PRO A 169 -4.89 2.64 37.98
C PRO A 169 -5.87 1.47 38.13
N SER A 170 -6.93 1.63 38.94
CA SER A 170 -7.85 0.53 39.29
C SER A 170 -8.58 -0.13 38.11
N HIS A 171 -8.59 0.49 36.93
CA HIS A 171 -9.17 -0.02 35.69
C HIS A 171 -8.17 -0.81 34.83
N LEU A 172 -6.89 -0.85 35.20
CA LEU A 172 -5.86 -1.55 34.46
C LEU A 172 -5.37 -2.74 35.29
N ILE A 173 -5.25 -3.89 34.62
CA ILE A 173 -4.67 -5.11 35.19
C ILE A 173 -3.32 -5.38 34.52
N GLN A 174 -2.36 -5.89 35.28
CA GLN A 174 -1.10 -6.36 34.71
C GLN A 174 -1.19 -7.85 34.43
N ILE A 175 -0.94 -8.22 33.18
CA ILE A 175 -0.96 -9.60 32.72
C ILE A 175 0.49 -10.00 32.43
N LYS A 176 0.93 -11.12 32.98
CA LYS A 176 2.18 -11.77 32.55
C LYS A 176 1.85 -12.80 31.48
N ALA A 177 2.45 -12.66 30.31
CA ALA A 177 2.29 -13.58 29.17
C ALA A 177 3.68 -14.00 28.65
N SER A 178 3.77 -15.20 28.08
CA SER A 178 4.99 -15.65 27.40
C SER A 178 5.17 -14.92 26.06
N ASN A 179 6.40 -14.83 25.57
CA ASN A 179 6.68 -14.20 24.27
C ASN A 179 5.94 -14.89 23.11
N ASP A 180 5.76 -16.22 23.18
CA ASP A 180 5.04 -16.98 22.16
C ASP A 180 3.54 -16.61 22.13
N GLU A 181 2.93 -16.44 23.31
CA GLU A 181 1.53 -16.02 23.42
C GLU A 181 1.34 -14.57 22.95
N LEU A 182 2.28 -13.67 23.27
CA LEU A 182 2.27 -12.30 22.78
C LEU A 182 2.34 -12.26 21.25
N ASN A 183 3.28 -13.00 20.66
CA ASN A 183 3.43 -13.08 19.21
C ASN A 183 2.18 -13.65 18.53
N ALA A 184 1.57 -14.69 19.10
CA ALA A 184 0.33 -15.27 18.60
C ALA A 184 -0.85 -14.28 18.67
N ARG A 185 -0.97 -13.51 19.77
CA ARG A 185 -1.98 -12.45 19.91
C ARG A 185 -1.75 -11.29 18.95
N ILE A 186 -0.50 -10.90 18.71
CA ILE A 186 -0.15 -9.88 17.72
C ILE A 186 -0.58 -10.33 16.32
N GLN A 187 -0.28 -11.58 15.93
CA GLN A 187 -0.71 -12.10 14.62
C GLN A 187 -2.24 -12.13 14.50
N LYS A 188 -2.96 -12.67 15.49
CA LYS A 188 -4.43 -12.66 15.50
C LYS A 188 -5.01 -11.25 15.42
N PHE A 189 -4.39 -10.27 16.09
CA PHE A 189 -4.78 -8.87 16.01
C PHE A 189 -4.57 -8.32 14.60
N MET A 190 -3.41 -8.58 13.99
CA MET A 190 -3.08 -8.13 12.63
C MET A 190 -4.01 -8.74 11.58
N ASP A 191 -4.34 -10.02 11.70
CA ASP A 191 -5.29 -10.70 10.82
C ASP A 191 -6.69 -10.11 10.97
N ARG A 192 -7.18 -9.97 12.22
CA ARG A 192 -8.48 -9.31 12.50
C ARG A 192 -8.53 -7.90 11.92
N LYS A 193 -7.45 -7.12 12.06
CA LYS A 193 -7.38 -5.75 11.52
C LYS A 193 -7.34 -5.73 10.00
N ARG A 194 -6.64 -6.67 9.39
CA ARG A 194 -6.62 -6.83 7.93
C ARG A 194 -8.03 -7.17 7.42
N ASP A 195 -8.75 -8.03 8.10
CA ASP A 195 -10.14 -8.38 7.75
C ASP A 195 -11.10 -7.19 7.94
N GLU A 196 -10.95 -6.42 9.00
CA GLU A 196 -11.73 -5.19 9.21
C GLU A 196 -11.46 -4.16 8.12
N ILE A 197 -10.20 -3.92 7.77
CA ILE A 197 -9.80 -3.03 6.67
C ILE A 197 -10.30 -3.58 5.33
N ASN A 198 -10.19 -4.88 5.07
CA ASN A 198 -10.70 -5.50 3.85
C ASN A 198 -12.22 -5.37 3.75
N THR A 199 -12.93 -5.53 4.86
CA THR A 199 -14.38 -5.33 4.92
C THR A 199 -14.73 -3.87 4.67
N SER A 200 -14.00 -2.94 5.30
CA SER A 200 -14.16 -1.49 5.08
C SER A 200 -13.86 -1.10 3.62
N ASN A 201 -12.78 -1.61 3.04
CA ASN A 201 -12.44 -1.42 1.63
C ASN A 201 -13.51 -2.01 0.71
N ASN A 202 -14.02 -3.22 1.00
CA ASN A 202 -15.15 -3.77 0.25
C ASN A 202 -16.38 -2.87 0.37
N THR A 203 -16.68 -2.29 1.55
CA THR A 203 -17.80 -1.34 1.67
C THR A 203 -17.55 0.01 0.99
N GLU A 204 -16.31 0.50 0.97
CA GLU A 204 -15.93 1.80 0.38
C GLU A 204 -15.68 1.71 -1.13
N PHE A 205 -15.33 0.55 -1.67
CA PHE A 205 -14.95 0.39 -3.08
C PHE A 205 -15.90 -0.51 -3.88
N PHE A 206 -16.79 -1.27 -3.24
CA PHE A 206 -17.70 -2.20 -3.92
C PHE A 206 -19.14 -1.66 -3.95
N THR A 207 -19.69 -1.48 -5.15
CA THR A 207 -21.13 -1.22 -5.35
C THR A 207 -21.73 -2.29 -6.26
N LYS A 208 -22.93 -2.79 -5.91
CA LYS A 208 -23.66 -3.75 -6.73
C LYS A 208 -24.60 -2.97 -7.66
N HIS A 209 -24.22 -2.81 -8.93
CA HIS A 209 -25.12 -2.31 -9.95
C HIS A 209 -26.02 -3.45 -10.45
N ARG A 210 -27.21 -3.15 -11.01
CA ARG A 210 -28.25 -4.15 -11.38
C ARG A 210 -27.80 -5.22 -12.39
N ASP A 211 -26.61 -5.10 -12.97
CA ASP A 211 -25.94 -6.11 -13.80
C ASP A 211 -24.50 -6.29 -13.29
N GLN A 212 -23.93 -7.49 -13.48
CA GLN A 212 -22.71 -8.07 -12.89
C GLN A 212 -21.38 -7.28 -12.99
N GLU A 213 -21.38 -5.98 -13.30
CA GLU A 213 -20.19 -5.13 -13.37
C GLU A 213 -19.96 -4.40 -12.05
N SER A 214 -18.82 -4.66 -11.40
CA SER A 214 -18.37 -3.95 -10.20
C SER A 214 -17.83 -2.57 -10.56
N VAL A 215 -18.35 -1.52 -9.93
CA VAL A 215 -17.89 -0.12 -10.11
C VAL A 215 -17.39 0.45 -8.78
N CYS A 216 -16.39 1.34 -8.86
CA CYS A 216 -15.79 2.05 -7.72
C CYS A 216 -16.76 3.05 -7.09
N ALA A 217 -16.95 3.00 -5.77
CA ALA A 217 -17.94 3.82 -5.05
C ALA A 217 -17.62 5.32 -4.92
N ARG A 218 -16.49 5.81 -5.46
CA ARG A 218 -16.20 7.26 -5.57
C ARG A 218 -16.92 7.94 -6.73
N ILE A 219 -17.66 7.19 -7.54
CA ILE A 219 -18.34 7.70 -8.72
C ILE A 219 -19.85 7.61 -8.47
N ASP A 220 -20.50 8.75 -8.28
CA ASP A 220 -21.95 8.84 -7.99
C ASP A 220 -22.86 8.51 -9.19
N ALA A 221 -22.29 8.39 -10.39
CA ALA A 221 -23.04 8.12 -11.62
C ALA A 221 -22.21 7.39 -12.68
N ILE A 222 -22.83 6.43 -13.36
CA ILE A 222 -22.23 5.67 -14.47
C ILE A 222 -22.78 6.22 -15.78
N VAL A 223 -21.90 6.44 -16.76
CA VAL A 223 -22.26 6.94 -18.09
C VAL A 223 -22.23 5.80 -19.09
N ARG A 224 -23.37 5.48 -19.71
CA ARG A 224 -23.49 4.44 -20.75
C ARG A 224 -23.92 5.05 -22.08
N LYS A 225 -23.42 4.51 -23.19
CA LYS A 225 -23.86 4.93 -24.54
C LYS A 225 -25.23 4.34 -24.84
N ARG A 226 -26.19 5.16 -25.25
CA ARG A 226 -27.56 4.69 -25.56
C ARG A 226 -27.52 3.81 -26.81
N LYS A 227 -28.08 2.59 -26.73
CA LYS A 227 -28.13 1.66 -27.88
C LYS A 227 -28.83 2.35 -29.06
N GLY A 228 -28.11 2.49 -30.18
CA GLY A 228 -28.60 3.12 -31.42
C GLY A 228 -28.27 4.61 -31.60
N ALA A 229 -27.71 5.31 -30.60
CA ALA A 229 -27.33 6.71 -30.73
C ALA A 229 -25.82 6.87 -30.98
N LYS A 230 -25.43 7.70 -31.97
CA LYS A 230 -24.01 7.95 -32.28
C LYS A 230 -23.32 8.81 -31.21
N SER A 231 -24.03 9.72 -30.55
CA SER A 231 -23.48 10.72 -29.61
C SER A 231 -24.19 10.83 -28.25
N HIS A 232 -25.35 10.22 -28.04
CA HIS A 232 -26.08 10.38 -26.77
C HIS A 232 -25.60 9.41 -25.69
N LEU A 233 -25.23 9.99 -24.55
CA LEU A 233 -24.87 9.30 -23.33
C LEU A 233 -26.05 9.31 -22.36
N GLN A 234 -26.30 8.18 -21.71
CA GLN A 234 -27.28 7.99 -20.65
C GLN A 234 -26.53 7.93 -19.32
N VAL A 235 -26.94 8.75 -18.37
CA VAL A 235 -26.35 8.80 -17.02
C VAL A 235 -27.27 8.04 -16.09
N GLU A 236 -26.77 6.99 -15.46
CA GLU A 236 -27.48 6.22 -14.43
C GLU A 236 -26.83 6.48 -13.08
N ARG A 237 -27.63 6.83 -12.07
CA ARG A 237 -27.13 7.07 -10.71
C ARG A 237 -26.78 5.73 -10.07
N ALA A 238 -25.54 5.59 -9.62
CA ALA A 238 -25.12 4.42 -8.85
C ALA A 238 -25.58 4.62 -7.39
N LEU A 239 -26.40 3.70 -6.88
CA LEU A 239 -26.83 3.72 -5.48
C LEU A 239 -25.89 2.81 -4.68
N ASN A 240 -25.13 3.40 -3.77
CA ASN A 240 -24.35 2.60 -2.82
C ASN A 240 -25.29 2.04 -1.74
N SER A 241 -25.49 0.72 -1.74
CA SER A 241 -26.30 0.01 -0.75
C SER A 241 -25.63 -0.07 0.63
N TYR A 242 -24.32 0.16 0.69
CA TYR A 242 -23.56 0.21 1.95
C TYR A 242 -23.40 1.66 2.38
N HIS A 243 -24.38 2.18 3.11
CA HIS A 243 -24.19 3.41 3.86
C HIS A 243 -23.17 3.16 4.99
N ARG A 244 -22.31 4.15 5.28
CA ARG A 244 -21.59 4.17 6.57
C ARG A 244 -22.65 4.10 7.65
N ASP A 245 -22.77 2.96 8.31
CA ASP A 245 -23.42 2.86 9.61
C ASP A 245 -22.65 3.79 10.54
N GLN A 246 -23.08 5.06 10.65
CA GLN A 246 -22.80 5.89 11.81
C GLN A 246 -23.61 5.31 12.98
N LYS A 247 -23.30 4.07 13.38
CA LYS A 247 -23.87 3.51 14.60
C LYS A 247 -23.26 4.26 15.77
N ASN A 248 -24.14 4.95 16.49
CA ASN A 248 -23.92 5.67 17.74
C ASN A 248 -22.96 6.86 17.71
N SER A 249 -23.49 8.04 17.36
CA SER A 249 -22.97 9.33 17.82
C SER A 249 -23.36 9.66 19.27
N ASP A 250 -24.02 8.74 19.98
CA ASP A 250 -24.47 8.94 21.37
C ASP A 250 -23.33 8.97 22.40
N TYR A 251 -22.12 8.53 22.04
CA TYR A 251 -20.95 8.68 22.92
C TYR A 251 -20.64 10.15 23.20
N MET A 252 -20.80 11.06 22.22
CA MET A 252 -20.48 12.49 22.43
C MET A 252 -21.40 13.17 23.45
N LYS A 253 -22.65 12.73 23.59
CA LYS A 253 -23.59 13.32 24.58
C LYS A 253 -23.24 12.94 26.02
N LYS A 254 -22.50 11.86 26.23
CA LYS A 254 -22.21 11.27 27.54
C LYS A 254 -21.02 11.93 28.27
N TYR A 255 -20.17 12.65 27.54
CA TYR A 255 -18.87 13.17 28.03
C TYR A 255 -18.78 14.70 28.13
N ILE A 256 -19.88 15.44 27.94
CA ILE A 256 -19.87 16.91 28.01
C ILE A 256 -20.41 17.36 29.37
N PRO A 257 -19.55 17.75 30.34
CA PRO A 257 -20.02 18.48 31.51
C PRO A 257 -20.54 19.88 31.09
N PRO A 258 -21.47 20.49 31.84
CA PRO A 258 -22.11 21.77 31.49
C PRO A 258 -21.19 22.99 31.71
N ASN A 259 -19.90 22.84 31.43
CA ASN A 259 -18.88 23.86 31.68
C ASN A 259 -18.55 24.66 30.41
N GLY A 260 -17.96 25.84 30.59
CA GLY A 260 -17.56 26.74 29.51
C GLY A 260 -16.57 26.10 28.52
N ILE A 261 -16.60 26.56 27.26
CA ILE A 261 -15.80 26.02 26.14
C ILE A 261 -14.30 25.92 26.45
N VAL A 262 -13.77 26.85 27.25
CA VAL A 262 -12.34 26.91 27.59
C VAL A 262 -11.93 25.78 28.52
N GLU A 263 -12.74 25.45 29.54
CA GLU A 263 -12.47 24.36 30.48
C GLU A 263 -12.58 23.01 29.79
N ARG A 264 -13.55 22.85 28.87
CA ARG A 264 -13.68 21.66 28.04
C ARG A 264 -12.45 21.41 27.17
N LEU A 265 -11.88 22.47 26.59
CA LEU A 265 -10.65 22.37 25.79
C LEU A 265 -9.44 21.99 26.66
N GLN A 266 -9.31 22.54 27.86
CA GLN A 266 -8.21 22.20 28.78
C GLN A 266 -8.28 20.73 29.22
N ILE A 267 -9.48 20.20 29.49
CA ILE A 267 -9.67 18.78 29.83
C ILE A 267 -9.24 17.89 28.66
N LEU A 268 -9.66 18.20 27.43
CA LEU A 268 -9.28 17.43 26.24
C LEU A 268 -7.76 17.47 25.96
N GLU A 269 -7.13 18.63 26.15
CA GLU A 269 -5.67 18.79 26.01
C GLU A 269 -4.90 17.94 27.03
N SER A 270 -5.38 17.89 28.27
CA SER A 270 -4.78 17.04 29.32
C SER A 270 -4.93 15.55 29.01
N GLN A 271 -6.08 15.13 28.48
CA GLN A 271 -6.34 13.73 28.12
C GLN A 271 -5.46 13.26 26.95
N LEU A 272 -5.14 14.14 26.01
CA LEU A 272 -4.25 13.84 24.88
C LEU A 272 -2.76 14.03 25.20
N SER A 273 -2.41 14.29 26.47
CA SER A 273 -1.04 14.50 26.95
C SER A 273 -0.28 15.58 26.17
N LEU A 274 -0.97 16.66 25.80
CA LEU A 274 -0.37 17.81 25.12
C LEU A 274 0.31 18.72 26.16
N GLU A 275 1.47 18.32 26.68
CA GLU A 275 2.15 19.01 27.80
C GLU A 275 2.95 20.28 27.44
N LYS A 276 2.83 20.82 26.21
CA LYS A 276 3.60 22.02 25.80
C LYS A 276 2.74 23.24 25.51
N ALA A 277 3.37 24.41 25.68
CA ALA A 277 2.81 25.76 25.68
C ALA A 277 1.59 25.95 24.77
N ILE A 278 0.44 26.10 25.42
CA ILE A 278 -0.88 26.19 24.79
C ILE A 278 -0.99 27.53 24.05
N PRO A 279 -1.24 27.54 22.73
CA PRO A 279 -1.51 28.77 21.99
C PRO A 279 -2.74 29.49 22.58
N LYS A 280 -2.69 30.82 22.78
CA LYS A 280 -3.86 31.59 23.29
C LYS A 280 -5.07 31.53 22.36
N ASN A 281 -4.87 31.22 21.08
CA ASN A 281 -5.91 31.21 20.06
C ASN A 281 -6.67 29.87 20.05
N ILE A 282 -8.00 29.93 20.27
CA ILE A 282 -8.91 28.77 20.33
C ILE A 282 -8.84 27.90 19.06
N TYR A 283 -8.72 28.50 17.89
CA TYR A 283 -8.66 27.76 16.62
C TYR A 283 -7.38 26.93 16.48
N GLN A 284 -6.25 27.44 16.97
CA GLN A 284 -4.99 26.69 16.97
C GLN A 284 -5.00 25.56 17.99
N ARG A 285 -5.67 25.75 19.13
CA ARG A 285 -5.88 24.70 20.14
C ARG A 285 -6.72 23.56 19.57
N LEU A 286 -7.85 23.88 18.93
CA LEU A 286 -8.70 22.90 18.27
C LEU A 286 -7.97 22.12 17.18
N LYS A 287 -7.18 22.81 16.35
CA LYS A 287 -6.39 22.17 15.30
C LYS A 287 -5.35 21.20 15.87
N ASN A 288 -4.65 21.58 16.94
CA ASN A 288 -3.68 20.70 17.58
C ASN A 288 -4.34 19.45 18.20
N LEU A 289 -5.55 19.60 18.75
CA LEU A 289 -6.34 18.47 19.24
C LEU A 289 -6.76 17.55 18.09
N GLU A 290 -7.22 18.12 16.98
CA GLU A 290 -7.63 17.39 15.78
C GLU A 290 -6.45 16.62 15.15
N ASP A 291 -5.30 17.28 14.98
CA ASP A 291 -4.09 16.65 14.45
C ASP A 291 -3.61 15.49 15.35
N ARG A 292 -3.73 15.66 16.67
CA ARG A 292 -3.35 14.61 17.64
C ARG A 292 -4.35 13.46 17.65
N LEU A 293 -5.65 13.73 17.56
CA LEU A 293 -6.70 12.71 17.42
C LEU A 293 -6.53 11.93 16.12
N MET A 294 -6.31 12.62 15.00
CA MET A 294 -6.06 12.00 13.70
C MET A 294 -4.83 11.09 13.74
N LEU A 295 -3.77 11.52 14.41
CA LEU A 295 -2.58 10.69 14.63
C LEU A 295 -2.91 9.45 15.48
N LEU A 296 -3.66 9.60 16.57
CA LEU A 296 -4.02 8.48 17.45
C LEU A 296 -4.97 7.50 16.76
N GLU A 297 -5.93 7.99 16.00
CA GLU A 297 -6.81 7.17 15.14
C GLU A 297 -6.01 6.45 14.05
N SER A 298 -4.99 7.09 13.48
CA SER A 298 -4.10 6.44 12.50
C SER A 298 -3.25 5.31 13.11
N ILE A 299 -2.98 5.38 14.41
CA ILE A 299 -2.23 4.35 15.15
C ILE A 299 -3.20 3.23 15.60
N SER A 300 -4.38 3.58 16.10
CA SER A 300 -5.44 2.65 16.48
C SER A 300 -6.81 3.33 16.40
N PRO A 301 -7.71 2.85 15.51
CA PRO A 301 -9.10 3.32 15.45
C PRO A 301 -9.90 3.05 16.73
N GLU A 302 -9.43 2.12 17.57
CA GLU A 302 -10.06 1.75 18.84
C GLU A 302 -9.62 2.63 20.01
N TYR A 303 -8.71 3.60 19.78
CA TYR A 303 -8.18 4.49 20.82
C TYR A 303 -9.29 5.14 21.69
N ILE A 304 -10.41 5.49 21.07
CA ILE A 304 -11.57 6.12 21.73
C ILE A 304 -12.22 5.20 22.77
N GLN A 305 -12.16 3.88 22.58
CA GLN A 305 -12.80 2.89 23.46
C GLN A 305 -12.03 2.68 24.77
N PHE A 306 -10.74 3.05 24.82
CA PHE A 306 -9.87 2.81 25.97
C PHE A 306 -10.14 3.75 27.15
N TRP A 307 -10.87 4.85 26.93
CA TRP A 307 -11.05 5.94 27.90
C TRP A 307 -12.40 5.94 28.63
N ASP A 308 -13.17 4.84 28.57
CA ASP A 308 -14.46 4.73 29.26
C ASP A 308 -14.28 4.63 30.79
N LYS A 309 -14.18 5.79 31.46
CA LYS A 309 -13.94 5.93 32.91
C LYS A 309 -15.20 6.35 33.68
N THR A 310 -16.33 5.70 33.42
CA THR A 310 -17.57 5.94 34.20
C THR A 310 -17.46 5.52 35.68
N SER A 311 -16.35 4.93 36.12
CA SER A 311 -16.15 4.44 37.50
C SER A 311 -15.06 5.19 38.29
N MET A 312 -14.83 6.47 37.98
CA MET A 312 -13.77 7.28 38.61
C MET A 312 -14.12 7.78 40.03
N ALA A 313 -14.61 6.87 40.87
CA ALA A 313 -14.67 7.02 42.32
C ALA A 313 -14.23 5.71 42.98
N SER A 314 -12.99 5.25 42.73
CA SER A 314 -12.41 4.17 43.52
C SER A 314 -10.89 4.26 43.61
N LYS A 315 -10.42 4.08 44.84
CA LYS A 315 -9.05 4.22 45.32
C LYS A 315 -8.05 3.44 44.47
N TYR A 316 -6.82 3.96 44.39
CA TYR A 316 -5.68 3.22 43.89
C TYR A 316 -5.53 1.88 44.63
N VAL A 317 -5.62 0.76 43.91
CA VAL A 317 -5.54 -0.59 44.46
C VAL A 317 -4.10 -1.10 44.33
N LYS A 318 -3.63 -1.87 45.30
CA LYS A 318 -2.33 -2.57 45.20
C LYS A 318 -2.29 -3.43 43.94
N LYS A 319 -1.17 -3.37 43.24
CA LYS A 319 -0.81 -4.15 42.05
C LYS A 319 -1.23 -5.62 42.20
N LYS A 320 -2.22 -6.06 41.42
CA LYS A 320 -2.56 -7.47 41.22
C LYS A 320 -2.02 -7.90 39.87
N VAL A 321 -1.21 -8.93 39.86
CA VAL A 321 -0.63 -9.54 38.65
C VAL A 321 -1.41 -10.82 38.40
N PHE A 322 -1.91 -11.01 37.19
CA PHE A 322 -2.62 -12.22 36.76
C PHE A 322 -1.80 -12.95 35.71
N GLU A 323 -1.79 -14.28 35.75
CA GLU A 323 -1.31 -15.10 34.63
C GLU A 323 -2.41 -15.25 33.57
N THR A 324 -2.04 -15.60 32.34
CA THR A 324 -3.00 -15.71 31.24
C THR A 324 -4.07 -16.78 31.48
N ALA A 325 -3.69 -17.88 32.13
CA ALA A 325 -4.62 -18.94 32.55
C ALA A 325 -5.67 -18.45 33.57
N ASP A 326 -5.30 -17.57 34.50
CA ASP A 326 -6.24 -17.03 35.50
C ASP A 326 -7.31 -16.15 34.84
N ILE A 327 -6.94 -15.46 33.76
CA ILE A 327 -7.83 -14.59 33.00
C ILE A 327 -8.82 -15.41 32.19
N ASP A 328 -8.37 -16.50 31.56
CA ASP A 328 -9.26 -17.37 30.79
C ASP A 328 -10.35 -17.99 31.69
N ILE A 329 -9.99 -18.32 32.94
CA ILE A 329 -10.96 -18.79 33.95
C ILE A 329 -11.95 -17.68 34.33
N LEU A 330 -11.46 -16.46 34.56
CA LEU A 330 -12.31 -15.31 34.90
C LEU A 330 -13.25 -14.90 33.75
N ILE A 331 -12.79 -14.99 32.50
CA ILE A 331 -13.59 -14.76 31.30
C ILE A 331 -14.66 -15.84 31.19
N ALA A 332 -14.29 -17.12 31.31
CA ALA A 332 -15.25 -18.22 31.26
C ALA A 332 -16.32 -18.12 32.37
N ASP A 333 -15.95 -17.67 33.57
CA ASP A 333 -16.89 -17.45 34.67
C ASP A 333 -17.78 -16.20 34.46
N ALA A 334 -17.25 -15.15 33.82
CA ALA A 334 -18.03 -13.98 33.44
C ALA A 334 -19.05 -14.31 32.33
N GLU A 335 -18.63 -15.05 31.31
CA GLU A 335 -19.51 -15.54 30.25
C GLU A 335 -20.63 -16.41 30.82
N LYS A 336 -20.31 -17.35 31.72
CA LYS A 336 -21.33 -18.16 32.44
C LYS A 336 -22.32 -17.32 33.26
N LYS A 337 -21.89 -16.17 33.79
CA LYS A 337 -22.76 -15.24 34.53
C LYS A 337 -23.64 -14.40 33.59
N CYS A 338 -23.12 -13.96 32.45
CA CYS A 338 -23.89 -13.25 31.43
C CYS A 338 -24.96 -14.14 30.77
N PHE A 339 -24.74 -15.46 30.69
CA PHE A 339 -25.74 -16.41 30.18
C PHE A 339 -26.81 -16.84 31.21
N LYS A 340 -26.70 -16.40 32.48
CA LYS A 340 -27.67 -16.69 33.55
C LYS A 340 -28.59 -15.52 33.91
N GLN A 341 -28.47 -14.39 33.22
CA GLN A 341 -29.46 -13.30 33.19
C GLN A 341 -30.20 -13.35 31.87
#